data_AF-A0A8J4E7G9-F1
#
_entry.id   AF-A0A8J4E7G9-F1
#
_cell.length_a   1.000
_cell.length_b   1.000
_cell.length_c   1.000
_cell.angle_alpha   90.00
_cell.angle_beta   90.00
_cell.angle_gamma   90.00
#
_symmetry.space_group_name_H-M   'P 1'
#
loop_
_entity.id
_entity.type
_entity.pdbx_description
1 polymer ?
#
loop_
_entity_poly.entity_id
_entity_poly.type
_entity_poly.pdbx_seq_one_letter_code
_entity_poly.pdbx_strand_id
1 'polypeptide(L)' 'MVVLASAGGNTVSAIARLVQGDEDAIRQVIHRFNEMGLASLGPRWAGGASPPDQ' A
#
# COMPACT_ATOMS: atom_id res chain seq x y z
N MET A 1 11.55 -6.13 -0.40
CA MET A 1 12.00 -4.81 -0.87
C MET A 1 10.85 -3.90 -1.30
N VAL A 2 9.91 -4.37 -2.13
CA VAL A 2 8.80 -3.57 -2.68
C VAL A 2 7.94 -2.86 -1.63
N VAL A 3 7.43 -3.59 -0.62
CA VAL A 3 6.53 -3.04 0.41
C VAL A 3 7.23 -1.99 1.28
N LEU A 4 8.47 -2.25 1.70
CA LEU A 4 9.29 -1.32 2.49
C LEU A 4 9.59 -0.02 1.72
N ALA A 5 9.94 -0.13 0.44
CA ALA A 5 10.20 1.04 -0.40
C ALA A 5 8.92 1.87 -0.63
N SER A 6 7.77 1.21 -0.78
CA SER A 6 6.46 1.88 -0.88
C SER A 6 6.06 2.58 0.42
N ALA A 7 6.31 1.95 1.57
CA ALA A 7 6.03 2.56 2.89
C ALA A 7 6.92 3.80 3.15
N GLY A 8 8.13 3.83 2.57
CA GLY A 8 9.02 4.98 2.58
C GLY A 8 8.66 6.09 1.59
N GLY A 9 7.53 6.01 0.89
CA GLY A 9 7.04 7.03 -0.04
C GLY A 9 7.65 6.98 -1.45
N ASN A 10 8.37 5.90 -1.82
CA ASN A 10 8.87 5.75 -3.19
C ASN A 10 7.72 5.47 -4.16
N THR A 11 7.80 6.06 -5.35
CA THR A 11 6.83 5.82 -6.42
C THR A 11 6.95 4.41 -6.97
N VAL A 12 5.85 3.86 -7.46
CA VAL A 12 5.80 2.53 -8.10
C VAL A 12 6.88 2.40 -9.18
N SER A 13 7.07 3.42 -10.03
CA SER A 13 8.08 3.43 -11.08
C SER A 13 9.51 3.37 -10.53
N ALA A 14 9.80 4.05 -9.42
CA ALA A 14 11.11 3.97 -8.77
C ALA A 14 11.37 2.57 -8.19
N ILE A 15 10.35 1.95 -7.60
CA ILE A 15 10.45 0.60 -7.05
C ILE A 15 10.61 -0.44 -8.15
N ALA A 16 9.84 -0.32 -9.24
CA ALA A 16 9.94 -1.18 -10.42
C ALA A 16 11.34 -1.14 -11.04
N ARG A 17 11.95 0.06 -11.13
CA ARG A 17 13.33 0.24 -11.58
C ARG A 17 14.34 -0.43 -10.64
N LEU A 18 14.15 -0.30 -9.32
CA LEU A 18 15.04 -0.89 -8.31
C LEU A 18 15.02 -2.42 -8.31
N VAL A 19 13.87 -3.03 -8.58
CA VAL A 19 13.70 -4.49 -8.58
C VAL A 19 13.72 -5.12 -9.98
N GLN A 20 13.96 -4.32 -11.02
CA GLN A 20 13.88 -4.73 -12.43
C GLN A 20 12.59 -5.49 -12.76
N GLY A 21 11.47 -4.99 -12.24
CA GLY A 21 10.16 -5.62 -12.36
C GLY A 21 9.16 -4.76 -13.13
N ASP A 22 8.02 -5.36 -13.47
CA ASP A 22 6.92 -4.65 -14.12
C ASP A 22 6.12 -3.80 -13.10
N GLU A 23 5.77 -2.58 -13.48
CA GLU A 23 5.03 -1.67 -12.60
C GLU A 23 3.64 -2.21 -12.21
N ASP A 24 2.96 -2.93 -13.09
CA ASP A 24 1.63 -3.47 -12.81
C ASP A 24 1.70 -4.56 -11.74
N ALA A 25 2.68 -5.45 -11.84
CA ALA A 25 2.94 -6.45 -10.83
C ALA A 25 3.25 -5.80 -9.46
N ILE A 26 4.00 -4.69 -9.44
CA ILE A 26 4.30 -3.93 -8.23
C ILE A 26 3.04 -3.30 -7.63
N ARG A 27 2.16 -2.71 -8.46
CA ARG A 27 0.86 -2.18 -8.01
C ARG A 27 0.00 -3.26 -7.38
N GLN A 28 -0.07 -4.44 -8.00
CA GLN A 28 -0.85 -5.56 -7.47
C GLN A 28 -0.31 -6.09 -6.15
N VAL A 29 1.03 -6.16 -5.99
CA VAL A 29 1.66 -6.56 -4.72
C VAL A 29 1.31 -5.58 -3.61
N ILE A 30 1.43 -4.26 -3.86
CA ILE A 30 1.11 -3.23 -2.87
C ILE A 30 -0.38 -3.26 -2.54
N HIS A 31 -1.24 -3.41 -3.54
CA HIS A 31 -2.69 -3.46 -3.34
C HIS A 31 -3.10 -4.67 -2.50
N ARG A 32 -2.64 -5.88 -2.84
CA ARG A 32 -2.93 -7.07 -2.03
C ARG A 32 -2.37 -6.97 -0.62
N PHE A 33 -1.17 -6.42 -0.46
CA PHE A 33 -0.59 -6.21 0.87
C PHE A 33 -1.44 -5.25 1.71
N ASN A 34 -1.89 -4.14 1.11
CA ASN A 34 -2.75 -3.19 1.78
C ASN A 34 -4.14 -3.77 2.05
N GLU A 35 -4.73 -4.56 1.16
CA GLU A 35 -6.01 -5.23 1.38
C GLU A 35 -5.95 -6.18 2.59
N MET A 36 -4.93 -7.04 2.63
CA MET A 36 -4.73 -7.97 3.76
C MET A 36 -4.37 -7.25 5.06
N GLY A 37 -3.52 -6.21 4.97
CA GLY A 37 -3.13 -5.38 6.11
C GLY A 37 -4.29 -4.57 6.66
N LEU A 38 -5.09 -3.96 5.79
CA LEU A 38 -6.27 -3.18 6.13
C LEU A 38 -7.37 -4.07 6.72
N ALA A 39 -7.58 -5.28 6.19
CA ALA A 39 -8.49 -6.26 6.77
C ALA A 39 -8.06 -6.72 8.17
N SER A 40 -6.76 -6.63 8.47
CA SER A 40 -6.22 -6.93 9.82
C SER A 40 -6.40 -5.76 10.79
N LEU A 41 -6.64 -4.56 10.29
CA LEU A 41 -6.96 -3.41 11.10
C LEU A 41 -8.49 -3.36 11.29
N GLY A 42 -8.95 -3.30 12.54
CA GLY A 42 -10.38 -3.25 12.85
C GLY A 42 -11.11 -2.08 12.14
N PRO A 43 -12.45 -2.08 12.13
CA PRO A 43 -13.28 -1.22 11.26
C PRO A 43 -12.97 0.29 11.34
N ARG A 44 -12.40 0.77 12.45
CA ARG A 44 -11.93 2.16 12.67
C ARG A 44 -10.78 2.61 11.75
N TRP A 45 -10.07 1.67 11.14
CA TRP A 45 -8.90 1.92 10.28
C TRP A 45 -9.14 1.45 8.84
N ALA A 46 -10.18 0.64 8.61
CA ALA A 46 -10.50 0.05 7.31
C ALA A 46 -11.18 1.02 6.32
N GLY A 47 -11.71 2.14 6.81
CA GLY A 47 -12.32 3.18 5.98
C GLY A 47 -11.94 4.54 6.53
N GLY A 48 -11.17 5.29 5.75
CA GLY A 48 -10.84 6.68 6.10
C GLY A 48 -12.10 7.52 6.18
N ALA A 49 -12.57 7.78 7.40
CA ALA A 49 -13.44 8.90 7.72
C ALA A 49 -13.23 9.20 9.20
N SER A 50 -12.60 10.33 9.51
CA SER A 50 -12.70 10.93 10.83
C SER A 50 -14.19 11.00 11.20
N PRO A 51 -14.59 10.62 12.42
CA PRO A 51 -15.95 10.88 12.85
C PRO A 51 -16.20 12.40 12.76
N PRO A 52 -17.35 12.86 12.21
CA PRO A 52 -17.72 14.25 12.39
C PRO A 52 -17.84 14.51 13.89
N ASP A 53 -17.25 15.62 14.32
CA ASP A 53 -17.33 16.17 15.68
C ASP A 53 -18.76 16.03 16.24
N GLN A 54 -18.91 15.24 17.31
CA GLN A 54 -20.10 15.16 18.16
C GLN A 54 -19.67 15.08 19.63
#